data_AF-A0A529JR23-F1
#
_entry.id   AF-A0A529JR23-F1
#
_cell.length_a   1.000
_cell.length_b   1.000
_cell.length_c   1.000
_cell.angle_alpha   90.00
_cell.angle_beta   90.00
_cell.angle_gamma   90.00
#
_symmetry.space_group_name_H-M   'P 1'
#
loop_
_entity.id
_entity.type
_entity.pdbx_description
1 polymer ?
#
loop_
_entity_poly.entity_id
_entity_poly.type
_entity_poly.pdbx_seq_one_letter_code
_entity_poly.pdbx_strand_id
1 'polypeptide(L)'
;LYDLGVCPIAAARMVFGVEPERVFAVSDFDPGFGIDRLTSAVLLFPGGHQATLTVSTQLALRHNVDIFGTRKSISLSNPFNPTPDDHCRIVLDDGSKLAASAAETRLVAPAD
;
A
#
# COMPACT_ATOMS: atom_id res chain seq x y z
N LEU A 1 4.50 10.43 -8.84
CA LEU A 1 3.14 10.36 -8.27
C LEU A 1 2.18 9.73 -9.25
N TYR A 2 2.07 10.27 -10.47
CA TYR A 2 1.11 9.74 -11.44
C TYR A 2 1.42 8.33 -11.94
N ASP A 3 2.70 7.92 -11.97
CA ASP A 3 3.05 6.56 -12.44
C ASP A 3 2.92 5.49 -11.34
N LEU A 4 3.21 5.86 -10.09
CA LEU A 4 3.33 4.89 -8.98
C LEU A 4 2.25 5.05 -7.90
N GLY A 5 1.70 6.25 -7.75
CA GLY A 5 0.72 6.58 -6.71
C GLY A 5 -0.70 6.16 -7.06
N VAL A 6 -1.01 5.96 -8.34
CA VAL A 6 -2.36 5.55 -8.78
C VAL A 6 -2.79 4.22 -8.17
N CYS A 7 -1.89 3.23 -8.12
CA CYS A 7 -2.17 1.91 -7.55
C CYS A 7 -2.49 1.96 -6.04
N PRO A 8 -1.64 2.54 -5.16
CA PRO A 8 -1.95 2.61 -3.73
C PRO A 8 -3.16 3.52 -3.42
N ILE A 9 -3.38 4.60 -4.19
CA ILE A 9 -4.59 5.44 -4.03
C ILE A 9 -5.85 4.63 -4.39
N ALA A 10 -5.82 3.89 -5.51
CA ALA A 10 -6.93 3.03 -5.92
C ALA A 10 -7.16 1.90 -4.90
N ALA A 11 -6.10 1.28 -4.38
CA ALA A 11 -6.20 0.26 -3.35
C ALA A 11 -6.86 0.81 -2.08
N ALA A 12 -6.47 2.00 -1.60
CA ALA A 12 -7.12 2.64 -0.44
C ALA A 12 -8.61 2.90 -0.69
N ARG A 13 -8.96 3.45 -1.87
CA ARG A 13 -10.36 3.66 -2.27
C ARG A 13 -11.15 2.35 -2.35
N MET A 14 -10.55 1.28 -2.85
CA MET A 14 -11.16 -0.05 -2.90
C MET A 14 -11.41 -0.61 -1.49
N VAL A 15 -10.44 -0.48 -0.57
CA VAL A 15 -10.55 -0.96 0.81
C VAL A 15 -11.67 -0.25 1.56
N PHE A 16 -11.81 1.07 1.40
CA PHE A 16 -12.82 1.85 2.13
C PHE A 16 -14.14 2.02 1.36
N GLY A 17 -14.16 1.76 0.06
CA GLY A 17 -15.35 1.84 -0.80
C GLY A 17 -15.87 3.27 -1.04
N VAL A 18 -15.08 4.29 -0.70
CA VAL A 18 -15.46 5.72 -0.75
C VAL A 18 -14.26 6.59 -1.13
N GLU A 19 -14.50 7.86 -1.45
CA GLU A 19 -13.44 8.84 -1.73
C GLU A 19 -12.85 9.45 -0.44
N PRO A 20 -11.57 9.88 -0.46
CA PRO A 20 -11.01 10.65 0.64
C PRO A 20 -11.63 12.06 0.69
N GLU A 21 -11.87 12.57 1.89
CA GLU A 21 -12.37 13.92 2.14
C GLU A 21 -11.24 14.95 2.12
N ARG A 22 -10.04 14.56 2.56
CA ARG A 22 -8.87 15.45 2.68
C ARG A 22 -7.57 14.69 2.44
N VAL A 23 -6.58 15.39 1.89
CA VAL A 23 -5.25 14.83 1.63
C VAL A 23 -4.19 15.82 2.09
N PHE A 24 -3.17 15.31 2.78
CA PHE A 24 -1.93 16.03 3.08
C PHE A 24 -0.79 15.31 2.38
N ALA A 25 0.02 16.03 1.62
CA ALA A 25 1.11 15.43 0.88
C ALA A 25 2.36 16.32 0.90
N VAL A 26 3.51 15.67 0.79
CA VAL A 26 4.80 16.31 0.53
C VAL A 26 5.46 15.57 -0.62
N SER A 27 6.02 16.33 -1.54
CA SER A 27 6.74 15.81 -2.70
C SER A 27 8.10 16.48 -2.81
N ASP A 28 9.11 15.67 -3.06
CA ASP A 28 10.44 16.10 -3.44
C ASP A 28 10.62 15.87 -4.95
N PHE A 29 11.07 16.91 -5.65
CA PHE A 29 11.16 16.93 -7.11
C PHE A 29 12.60 16.75 -7.54
N ASP A 30 12.80 15.95 -8.58
CA ASP A 30 14.11 15.81 -9.20
C ASP A 30 14.53 17.13 -9.87
N PRO A 31 15.70 17.71 -9.54
CA PRO A 31 16.09 19.03 -10.06
C PRO A 31 16.47 19.03 -11.54
N GLY A 32 16.76 17.85 -12.13
CA GLY A 32 17.09 17.73 -13.54
C GLY A 32 15.89 17.35 -14.40
N PHE A 33 15.20 16.28 -14.02
CA PHE A 33 14.06 15.74 -14.77
C PHE A 33 12.75 16.50 -14.50
N GLY A 34 12.62 17.17 -13.36
CA GLY A 34 11.49 18.05 -13.02
C GLY A 34 10.21 17.33 -12.57
N ILE A 35 10.24 16.01 -12.37
CA ILE A 35 9.12 15.23 -11.84
C ILE A 35 9.33 14.92 -10.35
N ASP A 36 8.27 14.51 -9.66
CA ASP A 36 8.42 14.04 -8.28
C ASP A 36 9.23 12.73 -8.25
N ARG A 37 10.24 12.69 -7.40
CA ARG A 37 11.06 11.49 -7.17
C ARG A 37 10.72 10.78 -5.86
N LEU A 38 10.07 11.49 -4.94
CA LEU A 38 9.54 10.94 -3.69
C LEU A 38 8.27 11.73 -3.33
N THR A 39 7.18 11.02 -3.10
CA THR A 39 5.93 11.60 -2.58
C THR A 39 5.42 10.77 -1.41
N SER A 40 5.11 11.44 -0.30
CA SER A 40 4.44 10.86 0.86
C SER A 40 3.12 11.56 1.10
N ALA A 41 2.04 10.82 1.37
CA ALA A 41 0.73 11.38 1.60
C ALA A 41 -0.07 10.66 2.68
N VAL A 42 -0.96 11.41 3.33
CA VAL A 42 -2.01 10.93 4.24
C VAL A 42 -3.36 11.29 3.64
N LEU A 43 -4.19 10.28 3.38
CA LEU A 43 -5.54 10.41 2.87
C LEU A 43 -6.52 10.16 4.02
N LEU A 44 -7.39 11.12 4.29
CA LEU A 44 -8.44 11.02 5.28
C LEU A 44 -9.76 10.66 4.58
N PHE A 45 -10.39 9.58 5.00
CA PHE A 45 -11.67 9.08 4.50
C PHE A 45 -12.78 9.31 5.53
N PRO A 46 -14.07 9.26 5.13
CA PRO A 46 -15.20 9.34 6.04
C PRO A 46 -15.09 8.35 7.20
N GLY A 47 -15.67 8.69 8.36
CA GLY A 47 -15.66 7.83 9.54
C GLY A 47 -14.30 7.72 10.26
N GLY A 48 -13.35 8.59 9.91
CA GLY A 48 -12.02 8.62 10.54
C GLY A 48 -11.05 7.56 10.00
N HIS A 49 -11.42 6.88 8.92
CA HIS A 49 -10.53 5.97 8.20
C HIS A 49 -9.38 6.75 7.53
N GLN A 50 -8.21 6.12 7.45
CA GLN A 50 -7.01 6.78 6.93
C GLN A 50 -6.19 5.80 6.11
N ALA A 51 -5.52 6.31 5.08
CA ALA A 51 -4.45 5.61 4.38
C ALA A 51 -3.21 6.50 4.33
N THR A 52 -2.04 5.89 4.50
CA THR A 52 -0.76 6.53 4.24
C THR A 52 -0.10 5.85 3.06
N LEU A 53 0.56 6.63 2.21
CA LEU A 53 1.31 6.10 1.09
C LEU A 53 2.63 6.84 0.92
N THR A 54 3.63 6.09 0.47
CA THR A 54 4.92 6.61 0.04
C THR A 54 5.25 5.97 -1.29
N VAL A 55 5.53 6.79 -2.30
CA VAL A 55 5.95 6.33 -3.63
C VAL A 55 7.22 7.07 -4.05
N SER A 56 8.12 6.36 -4.72
CA SER A 56 9.39 6.92 -5.16
C SER A 56 9.93 6.20 -6.38
N THR A 57 10.58 6.95 -7.26
CA THR A 57 11.30 6.43 -8.43
C THR A 57 12.79 6.21 -8.15
N GLN A 58 13.30 6.67 -6.99
CA GLN A 58 14.74 6.67 -6.66
C GLN A 58 15.08 6.03 -5.31
N LEU A 59 14.10 5.49 -4.58
CA LEU A 59 14.33 4.64 -3.41
C LEU A 59 14.49 3.16 -3.81
N ALA A 60 15.00 2.35 -2.90
CA ALA A 60 15.11 0.90 -3.10
C ALA A 60 13.73 0.28 -3.39
N LEU A 61 13.71 -0.70 -4.30
CA LEU A 61 12.48 -1.35 -4.75
C LEU A 61 11.77 -2.04 -3.58
N ARG A 62 10.58 -1.54 -3.26
CA ARG A 62 9.72 -2.11 -2.23
C ARG A 62 8.26 -1.83 -2.55
N HIS A 63 7.47 -2.89 -2.62
CA HIS A 63 6.03 -2.83 -2.79
C HIS A 63 5.36 -3.61 -1.66
N ASN A 64 4.62 -2.92 -0.81
CA ASN A 64 3.82 -3.53 0.24
C ASN A 64 2.52 -2.74 0.42
N VAL A 65 1.46 -3.46 0.77
CA VAL A 65 0.20 -2.88 1.22
C VAL A 65 -0.18 -3.55 2.52
N ASP A 66 -0.42 -2.75 3.55
CA ASP A 66 -0.82 -3.21 4.87
C ASP A 66 -2.20 -2.61 5.20
N ILE A 67 -3.14 -3.45 5.58
CA ILE A 67 -4.52 -3.09 5.92
C ILE A 67 -4.77 -3.50 7.36
N PHE A 68 -5.27 -2.56 8.18
CA PHE A 68 -5.48 -2.77 9.60
C PHE A 68 -6.95 -2.57 9.95
N GLY A 69 -7.55 -3.59 10.56
CA GLY A 69 -8.83 -3.51 11.24
C GLY A 69 -8.66 -3.51 12.75
N THR A 70 -9.78 -3.42 13.47
CA THR A 70 -9.79 -3.43 14.94
C THR A 70 -9.40 -4.77 15.58
N ARG A 71 -9.39 -5.85 14.78
CA ARG A 71 -9.13 -7.22 15.25
C ARG A 71 -8.13 -7.99 14.40
N LYS A 72 -7.92 -7.60 13.15
CA LYS A 72 -7.12 -8.35 12.18
C LYS A 72 -6.33 -7.40 11.31
N SER A 73 -5.24 -7.88 10.74
CA SER A 73 -4.52 -7.18 9.68
C SER A 73 -4.26 -8.10 8.49
N ILE A 74 -4.04 -7.46 7.34
CA ILE A 74 -3.69 -8.11 6.08
C ILE A 74 -2.45 -7.39 5.54
N SER A 75 -1.42 -8.15 5.18
CA SER A 75 -0.24 -7.64 4.50
C SER A 75 -0.06 -8.33 3.16
N LEU A 76 0.13 -7.54 2.11
CA LEU A 76 0.33 -7.98 0.74
C LEU A 76 1.74 -7.62 0.29
N SER A 77 2.50 -8.61 -0.16
CA SER A 77 3.83 -8.38 -0.74
C SER A 77 3.75 -8.29 -2.27
N ASN A 78 4.35 -7.24 -2.84
CA ASN A 78 4.35 -6.96 -4.28
C ASN A 78 2.97 -7.02 -4.97
N PRO A 79 1.91 -6.37 -4.45
CA PRO A 79 0.56 -6.54 -4.97
C PRO A 79 0.31 -5.90 -6.34
N PHE A 80 1.19 -5.02 -6.81
CA PHE A 80 0.94 -4.21 -8.00
C PHE A 80 1.76 -4.61 -9.23
N ASN A 81 2.88 -5.30 -9.04
CA ASN A 81 3.76 -5.70 -10.13
C ASN A 81 4.38 -7.09 -9.88
N PRO A 82 3.56 -8.13 -9.66
CA PRO A 82 4.05 -9.51 -9.54
C PRO A 82 4.73 -9.94 -10.85
N THR A 83 5.87 -10.62 -10.76
CA THR A 83 6.44 -11.33 -11.92
C THR A 83 5.62 -12.58 -12.25
N PRO A 84 5.75 -13.17 -13.45
CA PRO A 84 5.02 -14.40 -13.82
C PRO A 84 5.27 -15.59 -12.89
N ASP A 85 6.40 -15.61 -12.18
CA ASP A 85 6.75 -16.65 -11.22
C ASP A 85 6.43 -16.23 -9.77
N ASP A 86 5.99 -14.98 -9.54
CA ASP A 86 5.66 -14.48 -8.22
C ASP A 86 4.29 -14.96 -7.76
N HIS A 87 4.30 -15.75 -6.68
CA HIS A 87 3.10 -15.91 -5.87
C HIS A 87 2.81 -14.62 -5.10
N CYS A 88 1.61 -14.07 -5.25
CA CYS A 88 1.19 -12.99 -4.36
C CYS A 88 1.03 -13.56 -2.95
N ARG A 89 1.90 -13.10 -2.04
CA ARG A 89 1.89 -13.50 -0.64
C ARG A 89 0.93 -12.62 0.14
N ILE A 90 -0.13 -13.23 0.66
CA ILE A 90 -1.09 -12.61 1.58
C ILE A 90 -0.78 -13.12 2.98
N VAL A 91 -0.42 -12.22 3.89
CA VAL A 91 -0.26 -12.54 5.31
C VAL A 91 -1.49 -12.05 6.04
N LEU A 92 -2.17 -12.95 6.75
CA LEU A 92 -3.35 -12.66 7.56
C LEU A 92 -2.97 -12.83 9.02
N ASP A 93 -3.26 -11.83 9.85
CA ASP A 93 -2.99 -11.90 11.28
C ASP A 93 -4.27 -11.58 12.05
N ASP A 94 -4.55 -12.40 13.07
CA ASP A 94 -5.71 -12.23 13.94
C ASP A 94 -5.43 -11.38 15.19
N GLY A 95 -4.19 -10.88 15.34
CA GLY A 95 -3.78 -10.00 16.42
C GLY A 95 -3.82 -10.66 17.81
N SER A 96 -4.03 -11.98 17.90
CA SER A 96 -4.11 -12.70 19.18
C SER A 96 -2.76 -12.82 19.89
N LYS A 97 -1.66 -12.60 19.15
CA LYS A 97 -0.30 -12.64 19.68
C LYS A 97 0.55 -11.49 19.12
N LEU A 98 1.57 -11.09 19.89
CA LEU A 98 2.49 -10.03 19.49
C LEU A 98 3.43 -10.48 18.35
N ALA A 99 4.05 -9.49 17.71
CA ALA A 99 5.07 -9.67 16.67
C ALA A 99 4.63 -10.56 15.50
N ALA A 100 3.34 -10.49 15.15
CA ALA A 100 2.72 -11.30 14.10
C ALA A 100 2.89 -12.82 14.27
N SER A 101 3.04 -13.31 15.50
CA SER A 101 3.23 -14.74 15.79
C SER A 101 1.96 -15.59 15.67
N ALA A 102 0.82 -14.96 15.38
CA ALA A 102 -0.41 -15.64 14.98
C ALA A 102 -0.65 -15.56 13.46
N ALA A 103 0.26 -14.94 12.69
CA ALA A 103 0.05 -14.72 11.29
C ALA A 103 0.11 -16.01 10.47
N GLU A 104 -0.85 -16.18 9.56
CA GLU A 104 -0.87 -17.22 8.55
C GLU A 104 -0.54 -16.63 7.18
N THR A 105 0.20 -17.37 6.37
CA THR A 105 0.49 -16.98 4.99
C THR A 105 -0.38 -17.78 4.04
N ARG A 106 -1.07 -17.09 3.14
CA ARG A 106 -1.75 -17.65 1.99
C ARG A 106 -1.05 -17.20 0.71
N LEU A 107 -0.87 -18.13 -0.21
CA LEU A 107 -0.32 -17.84 -1.53
C LEU A 107 -1.47 -17.80 -2.52
N VAL A 108 -1.53 -16.73 -3.30
CA VAL A 108 -2.31 -16.69 -4.53
C VAL A 108 -1.39 -17.16 -5.65
N ALA A 109 -1.92 -18.04 -6.51
CA ALA A 109 -1.17 -18.49 -7.69
C ALA A 109 -0.78 -17.27 -8.55
N PRO A 110 0.30 -17.38 -9.34
CA PRO A 110 0.63 -16.35 -10.31
C PRO A 110 -0.57 -16.06 -11.23
N ALA A 111 -0.72 -14.79 -11.60
CA ALA A 111 -1.70 -14.41 -12.60
C ALA A 111 -1.27 -14.96 -13.98
N ASP A 112 -2.27 -15.29 -14.81
CA ASP A 112 -2.11 -15.81 -16.16
C ASP A 112 -1.69 -14.75 -17.20
#